data_AF-A0A8S9BGP9-F1
#
_entry.id   AF-A0A8S9BGP9-F1
#
_cell.length_a   1.000
_cell.length_b   1.000
_cell.length_c   1.000
_cell.angle_alpha   90.00
_cell.angle_beta   90.00
_cell.angle_gamma   90.00
#
_symmetry.space_group_name_H-M   'P 1'
#
loop_
_entity.id
_entity.type
_entity.pdbx_description
1 polymer ?
#
loop_
_entity_poly.entity_id
_entity_poly.type
_entity_poly.pdbx_seq_one_letter_code
_entity_poly.pdbx_strand_id
1 'polypeptide(L)'
;MDLPWDYSTWKPTAGVFEWLGDWKKPSKKGFAKLKLQLAIPARNVRDHPHEPRFRFERGETLYRLGYPELAAGDFEKTLMLIEYGLDFSSELGENVRVLGIQESVKKHELSPEVTQQNVSDLLNNLRKKTYMEYINALYKIRAVPDILTLCKEALKIYPRDPEIRDLLEEGEEAYSEHAAEARPSLAAQGMSLDQYAWGMVATKSYPWTPPALRTRDVETIASANQILDSCSDCLEIRHSSLGSRNGTTQSFGMFAKRDIKKNEKILDSPSATGTSNKPATGQYCYNCAFTLKKNQVFTFTCCPTMKFCSEVCLEIANGNYHKALCGKDFSELYQAASSQTFSESSKARDNLVFLRLIAISLQAGTPPLMTPPIAWLGANYEAQSPIPWSRGANIIGPLRTLQILGVSIFAEDYDIWVLQTMWYVALHTSQENADVKSEKESCPKQL
;
A
#
# COMPACT_ATOMS: atom_id res chain seq x y z
N MET A 1 5.31 15.28 -4.67
CA MET A 1 4.59 16.03 -3.60
C MET A 1 4.83 17.54 -3.65
N ASP A 2 5.69 18.01 -4.56
CA ASP A 2 6.11 19.38 -4.80
C ASP A 2 5.26 20.13 -5.84
N LEU A 3 4.29 19.44 -6.47
CA LEU A 3 3.31 20.06 -7.36
C LEU A 3 2.46 21.13 -6.65
N PRO A 4 1.95 22.16 -7.34
CA PRO A 4 1.05 23.14 -6.73
C PRO A 4 -0.29 22.53 -6.33
N TRP A 5 -0.74 22.83 -5.11
CA TRP A 5 -2.06 22.43 -4.58
C TRP A 5 -2.55 23.42 -3.53
N ASP A 6 -3.85 23.49 -3.24
CA ASP A 6 -4.40 24.51 -2.33
C ASP A 6 -5.26 23.91 -1.21
N TYR A 7 -5.78 24.79 -0.35
CA TYR A 7 -6.61 24.40 0.78
C TYR A 7 -7.90 23.67 0.37
N SER A 8 -8.46 23.95 -0.81
CA SER A 8 -9.70 23.30 -1.28
C SER A 8 -9.47 21.85 -1.68
N THR A 9 -8.27 21.52 -2.15
CA THR A 9 -7.86 20.16 -2.51
C THR A 9 -7.34 19.35 -1.34
N TRP A 10 -7.07 19.99 -0.19
CA TRP A 10 -6.53 19.33 1.00
C TRP A 10 -7.60 18.53 1.72
N LYS A 11 -7.55 17.20 1.52
CA LYS A 11 -8.41 16.22 2.17
C LYS A 11 -7.55 15.37 3.13
N PRO A 12 -7.46 15.67 4.43
CA PRO A 12 -6.71 14.86 5.39
C PRO A 12 -7.36 13.48 5.58
N THR A 13 -6.56 12.47 5.88
CA THR A 13 -7.03 11.12 6.25
C THR A 13 -7.29 11.00 7.74
N ALA A 14 -6.58 11.78 8.56
CA ALA A 14 -6.82 11.91 10.00
C ALA A 14 -8.06 12.78 10.31
N GLY A 15 -8.71 12.49 11.44
CA GLY A 15 -9.88 13.25 11.93
C GLY A 15 -11.13 13.14 11.06
N VAL A 16 -11.16 12.17 10.13
CA VAL A 16 -12.35 11.85 9.32
C VAL A 16 -13.38 11.08 10.15
N PHE A 17 -12.91 10.27 11.10
CA PHE A 17 -13.72 9.46 11.98
C PHE A 17 -13.53 9.95 13.41
N GLU A 18 -14.63 10.28 14.10
CA GLU A 18 -14.60 10.86 15.45
C GLU A 18 -13.89 9.96 16.48
N TRP A 19 -13.85 8.65 16.22
CA TRP A 19 -13.15 7.67 17.06
C TRP A 19 -11.67 7.47 16.71
N LEU A 20 -11.16 8.04 15.62
CA LEU A 20 -9.73 7.99 15.24
C LEU A 20 -8.91 9.11 15.90
N GLY A 21 -9.01 9.22 17.23
CA GLY A 21 -8.20 10.10 18.07
C GLY A 21 -8.28 11.61 17.75
N ASP A 22 -7.80 12.43 18.68
CA ASP A 22 -7.79 13.88 18.48
C ASP A 22 -6.66 14.31 17.53
N TRP A 23 -6.98 14.58 16.27
CA TRP A 23 -6.10 15.32 15.37
C TRP A 23 -6.51 16.79 15.30
N LYS A 24 -5.61 17.67 15.76
CA LYS A 24 -5.87 19.11 15.72
C LYS A 24 -5.66 19.66 14.31
N LYS A 25 -6.75 19.75 13.54
CA LYS A 25 -6.75 20.32 12.21
C LYS A 25 -6.07 21.70 12.17
N PRO A 26 -5.02 21.90 11.37
CA PRO A 26 -4.38 23.20 11.21
C PRO A 26 -5.35 24.30 10.76
N SER A 27 -5.17 25.51 11.30
CA SER A 27 -5.84 26.71 10.77
C SER A 27 -5.38 27.00 9.34
N LYS A 28 -6.11 27.84 8.57
CA LYS A 28 -5.70 28.22 7.20
C LYS A 28 -4.25 28.76 7.13
N LYS A 29 -3.85 29.57 8.11
CA LYS A 29 -2.47 30.08 8.23
C LYS A 29 -1.47 28.96 8.57
N GLY A 30 -1.84 28.07 9.49
CA GLY A 30 -1.04 26.89 9.84
C GLY A 30 -0.82 25.96 8.64
N PHE A 31 -1.89 25.70 7.89
CA PHE A 31 -1.86 24.95 6.64
C PHE A 31 -0.90 25.57 5.61
N ALA A 32 -1.01 26.88 5.36
CA ALA A 32 -0.14 27.54 4.39
C ALA A 32 1.35 27.39 4.75
N LYS A 33 1.68 27.49 6.06
CA LYS A 33 3.02 27.21 6.56
C LYS A 33 3.43 25.75 6.32
N LEU A 34 2.58 24.79 6.68
CA LEU A 34 2.86 23.36 6.50
C LEU A 34 3.05 22.97 5.03
N LYS A 35 2.22 23.51 4.13
CA LYS A 35 2.36 23.30 2.68
C LYS A 35 3.73 23.75 2.18
N LEU A 36 4.17 24.95 2.57
CA LEU A 36 5.50 25.45 2.21
C LEU A 36 6.61 24.58 2.83
N GLN A 37 6.41 24.15 4.08
CA GLN A 37 7.32 23.24 4.77
C GLN A 37 7.42 21.87 4.12
N LEU A 38 6.38 21.36 3.46
CA LEU A 38 6.42 20.05 2.79
C LEU A 38 7.25 20.08 1.51
N ALA A 39 7.22 21.19 0.76
CA ALA A 39 7.85 21.29 -0.55
C ALA A 39 9.38 21.12 -0.51
N ILE A 40 10.02 21.59 0.57
CA ILE A 40 11.48 21.50 0.74
C ILE A 40 11.95 20.04 0.96
N PRO A 41 11.51 19.34 2.03
CA PRO A 41 11.92 17.95 2.26
C PRO A 41 11.39 17.02 1.15
N ALA A 42 10.26 17.31 0.51
CA ALA A 42 9.83 16.55 -0.67
C ALA A 42 10.85 16.59 -1.82
N ARG A 43 11.44 17.76 -2.13
CA ARG A 43 12.52 17.88 -3.11
C ARG A 43 13.81 17.25 -2.61
N ASN A 44 14.17 17.51 -1.36
CA ASN A 44 15.41 16.97 -0.80
C ASN A 44 15.41 15.44 -0.76
N VAL A 45 14.27 14.78 -0.50
CA VAL A 45 14.16 13.32 -0.53
C VAL A 45 14.32 12.76 -1.95
N ARG A 46 13.94 13.50 -2.99
CA ARG A 46 14.19 13.11 -4.38
C ARG A 46 15.66 13.29 -4.75
N ASP A 47 16.23 14.42 -4.38
CA ASP A 47 17.59 14.82 -4.78
C ASP A 47 18.67 14.11 -3.91
N HIS A 48 18.32 13.71 -2.68
CA HIS A 48 19.17 13.03 -1.70
C HIS A 48 18.42 11.85 -1.04
N PRO A 49 18.11 10.78 -1.79
CA PRO A 49 17.21 9.71 -1.33
C PRO A 49 17.69 8.91 -0.13
N HIS A 50 19.00 8.96 0.17
CA HIS A 50 19.67 8.25 1.26
C HIS A 50 19.92 9.12 2.51
N GLU A 51 19.47 10.38 2.54
CA GLU A 51 19.58 11.23 3.74
C GLU A 51 18.36 11.03 4.65
N PRO A 52 18.51 10.36 5.80
CA PRO A 52 17.38 10.02 6.68
C PRO A 52 16.68 11.26 7.25
N ARG A 53 17.39 12.38 7.48
CA ARG A 53 16.79 13.60 8.05
C ARG A 53 15.70 14.19 7.16
N PHE A 54 15.91 14.21 5.84
CA PHE A 54 14.92 14.77 4.92
C PHE A 54 13.65 13.93 4.87
N ARG A 55 13.76 12.60 4.98
CA ARG A 55 12.59 11.72 5.08
C ARG A 55 11.86 11.91 6.39
N PHE A 56 12.60 11.97 7.49
CA PHE A 56 12.04 12.24 8.81
C PHE A 56 11.26 13.57 8.84
N GLU A 57 11.84 14.66 8.34
CA GLU A 57 11.20 15.98 8.26
C GLU A 57 9.94 15.99 7.36
N ARG A 58 9.98 15.23 6.27
CA ARG A 58 8.81 15.01 5.39
C ARG A 58 7.70 14.29 6.16
N GLY A 59 8.05 13.23 6.89
CA GLY A 59 7.15 12.47 7.76
C GLY A 59 6.48 13.34 8.83
N GLU A 60 7.24 14.14 9.57
CA GLU A 60 6.70 15.09 10.57
C GLU A 60 5.70 16.07 9.92
N THR A 61 6.03 16.57 8.73
CA THR A 61 5.16 17.51 8.02
C THR A 61 3.87 16.84 7.53
N LEU A 62 3.96 15.62 6.99
CA LEU A 62 2.81 14.82 6.56
C LEU A 62 1.89 14.47 7.74
N TYR A 63 2.46 14.07 8.88
CA TYR A 63 1.71 13.83 10.11
C TYR A 63 0.90 15.06 10.52
N ARG A 64 1.53 16.24 10.56
CA ARG A 64 0.89 17.52 10.91
C ARG A 64 -0.16 17.96 9.88
N LEU A 65 0.00 17.58 8.62
CA LEU A 65 -1.00 17.79 7.55
C LEU A 65 -2.17 16.81 7.62
N GLY A 66 -2.15 15.83 8.53
CA GLY A 66 -3.22 14.85 8.69
C GLY A 66 -3.11 13.66 7.75
N TYR A 67 -1.89 13.26 7.37
CA TYR A 67 -1.57 12.07 6.58
C TYR A 67 -0.69 11.07 7.37
N PRO A 68 -1.17 10.55 8.52
CA PRO A 68 -0.39 9.67 9.38
C PRO A 68 0.08 8.38 8.69
N GLU A 69 -0.68 7.84 7.74
CA GLU A 69 -0.29 6.64 6.98
C GLU A 69 0.93 6.89 6.08
N LEU A 70 1.06 8.11 5.54
CA LEU A 70 2.21 8.49 4.73
C LEU A 70 3.42 8.82 5.61
N ALA A 71 3.16 9.48 6.74
CA ALA A 71 4.19 9.76 7.74
C ALA A 71 4.82 8.46 8.27
N ALA A 72 4.00 7.46 8.60
CA ALA A 72 4.43 6.11 8.98
C ALA A 72 5.40 5.50 7.96
N GLY A 73 5.09 5.58 6.67
CA GLY A 73 5.97 5.08 5.61
C GLY A 73 7.29 5.84 5.49
N ASP A 74 7.30 7.15 5.74
CA ASP A 74 8.53 7.95 5.79
C ASP A 74 9.38 7.62 7.02
N PHE A 75 8.76 7.40 8.18
CA PHE A 75 9.47 6.98 9.38
C PHE A 75 10.06 5.57 9.26
N GLU A 76 9.34 4.63 8.62
CA GLU A 76 9.90 3.32 8.30
C GLU A 76 11.16 3.43 7.43
N LYS A 77 11.07 4.16 6.31
CA LYS A 77 12.21 4.37 5.41
C LYS A 77 13.36 5.09 6.11
N THR A 78 13.05 5.99 7.05
CA THR A 78 14.05 6.66 7.90
C THR A 78 14.77 5.66 8.79
N LEU A 79 14.05 4.79 9.51
CA LEU A 79 14.66 3.74 10.33
C LEU A 79 15.53 2.80 9.49
N MET A 80 15.05 2.37 8.32
CA MET A 80 15.84 1.53 7.41
C MET A 80 17.16 2.20 7.01
N LEU A 81 17.14 3.47 6.61
CA LEU A 81 18.36 4.22 6.29
C LEU A 81 19.30 4.33 7.50
N ILE A 82 18.76 4.57 8.69
CA ILE A 82 19.58 4.65 9.90
C ILE A 82 20.26 3.31 10.19
N GLU A 83 19.54 2.19 10.11
CA GLU A 83 20.14 0.87 10.32
C GLU A 83 21.24 0.57 9.28
N TYR A 84 21.04 0.92 8.00
CA TYR A 84 22.11 0.84 7.00
C TYR A 84 23.29 1.75 7.35
N GLY A 85 23.03 2.99 7.80
CA GLY A 85 24.08 3.95 8.16
C GLY A 85 24.91 3.51 9.37
N LEU A 86 24.27 2.88 10.35
CA LEU A 86 24.91 2.33 11.56
C LEU A 86 25.67 1.02 11.28
N ASP A 87 25.29 0.28 10.25
CA ASP A 87 26.07 -0.84 9.75
C ASP A 87 27.21 -0.35 8.83
N PHE A 88 28.42 -0.24 9.39
CA PHE A 88 29.61 0.18 8.66
C PHE A 88 30.08 -0.85 7.62
N SER A 89 29.54 -2.08 7.63
CA SER A 89 29.78 -3.07 6.58
C SER A 89 28.80 -2.97 5.40
N SER A 90 27.74 -2.16 5.54
CA SER A 90 26.74 -1.96 4.49
C SER A 90 27.21 -0.99 3.42
N GLU A 91 27.21 -1.45 2.15
CA GLU A 91 27.44 -0.61 0.96
C GLU A 91 26.39 0.50 0.85
N LEU A 92 25.11 0.19 1.13
CA LEU A 92 24.04 1.19 1.17
C LEU A 92 24.27 2.21 2.29
N GLY A 93 24.85 1.75 3.41
CA GLY A 93 25.24 2.59 4.54
C GLY A 93 26.26 3.67 4.16
N GLU A 94 27.14 3.43 3.20
CA GLU A 94 28.12 4.43 2.75
C GLU A 94 27.42 5.70 2.26
N ASN A 95 26.37 5.54 1.45
CA ASN A 95 25.57 6.64 0.91
C ASN A 95 24.85 7.43 2.02
N VAL A 96 24.43 6.75 3.10
CA VAL A 96 23.78 7.38 4.26
C VAL A 96 24.77 8.26 5.03
N ARG A 97 26.02 7.78 5.19
CA ARG A 97 27.03 8.45 6.02
C ARG A 97 27.64 9.69 5.35
N VAL A 98 27.52 9.85 4.02
CA VAL A 98 28.16 10.93 3.25
C VAL A 98 27.96 12.31 3.87
N LEU A 99 26.72 12.70 4.16
CA LEU A 99 26.43 14.06 4.67
C LEU A 99 26.91 14.25 6.11
N GLY A 100 26.80 13.22 6.97
CA GLY A 100 27.33 13.27 8.33
C GLY A 100 28.86 13.37 8.36
N ILE A 101 29.55 12.70 7.42
CA ILE A 101 31.00 12.83 7.22
C ILE A 101 31.34 14.25 6.75
N GLN A 102 30.63 14.78 5.75
CA GLN A 102 30.86 16.14 5.24
C GLN A 102 30.66 17.21 6.31
N GLU A 103 29.64 17.07 7.17
CA GLU A 103 29.40 17.98 8.29
C GLU A 103 30.49 17.91 9.35
N SER A 104 31.02 16.71 9.62
CA SER A 104 32.14 16.51 10.54
C SER A 104 33.41 17.18 10.01
N VAL A 105 33.75 16.96 8.73
CA VAL A 105 34.94 17.55 8.08
C VAL A 105 34.89 19.09 8.09
N LYS A 106 33.72 19.71 7.91
CA LYS A 106 33.55 21.17 7.96
C LYS A 106 33.86 21.77 9.34
N LYS A 107 33.75 20.99 10.41
CA LYS A 107 34.01 21.44 11.79
C LYS A 107 35.50 21.41 12.17
N HIS A 108 36.40 21.13 11.21
CA HIS A 108 37.86 21.07 11.40
C HIS A 108 38.32 20.01 12.43
N GLU A 109 37.44 19.04 12.71
CA GLU A 109 37.66 17.85 13.51
C GLU A 109 37.40 16.64 12.60
N LEU A 110 38.07 15.48 12.64
CA LEU A 110 39.12 14.89 13.45
C LEU A 110 39.47 13.56 12.72
N SER A 111 40.24 12.67 13.35
CA SER A 111 40.57 11.33 12.84
C SER A 111 39.34 10.51 12.37
N PRO A 112 39.54 9.42 11.58
CA PRO A 112 38.46 8.56 11.11
C PRO A 112 37.53 8.06 12.23
N GLU A 113 38.08 7.76 13.41
CA GLU A 113 37.33 7.24 14.56
C GLU A 113 36.34 8.27 15.11
N VAL A 114 36.76 9.53 15.22
CA VAL A 114 35.89 10.61 15.70
C VAL A 114 34.79 10.91 14.69
N THR A 115 35.11 10.89 13.40
CA THR A 115 34.12 11.07 12.32
C THR A 115 33.05 9.97 12.39
N GLN A 116 33.47 8.72 12.56
CA GLN A 116 32.57 7.57 12.72
C GLN A 116 31.68 7.69 13.95
N GLN A 117 32.24 8.11 15.09
CA GLN A 117 31.46 8.32 16.32
C GLN A 117 30.41 9.42 16.13
N ASN A 118 30.80 10.57 15.57
CA ASN A 118 29.88 11.69 15.33
C ASN A 118 28.70 11.31 14.43
N VAL A 119 28.97 10.56 13.36
CA VAL A 119 27.92 10.04 12.46
C VAL A 119 27.00 9.08 13.23
N SER A 120 27.56 8.19 14.03
CA SER A 120 26.79 7.22 14.82
C SER A 120 25.89 7.91 15.84
N ASP A 121 26.39 8.95 16.52
CA ASP A 121 25.62 9.72 17.50
C ASP A 121 24.45 10.48 16.85
N LEU A 122 24.69 11.10 15.69
CA LEU A 122 23.65 11.76 14.90
C LEU A 122 22.53 10.79 14.49
N LEU A 123 22.91 9.62 13.96
CA LEU A 123 21.98 8.59 13.55
C LEU A 123 21.20 8.00 14.73
N ASN A 124 21.86 7.74 15.87
CA ASN A 124 21.21 7.23 17.07
C ASN A 124 20.19 8.22 17.67
N ASN A 125 20.51 9.51 17.66
CA ASN A 125 19.59 10.56 18.10
C ASN A 125 18.36 10.63 17.20
N LEU A 126 18.57 10.58 15.87
CA LEU A 126 17.47 10.57 14.91
C LEU A 126 16.63 9.29 15.04
N ARG A 127 17.25 8.13 15.30
CA ARG A 127 16.56 6.83 15.47
C ARG A 127 15.54 6.87 16.59
N LYS A 128 15.95 7.35 17.77
CA LYS A 128 15.04 7.49 18.91
C LYS A 128 13.86 8.40 18.57
N LYS A 129 14.14 9.58 18.00
CA LYS A 129 13.07 10.53 17.60
C LYS A 129 12.13 9.92 16.57
N THR A 130 12.67 9.13 15.63
CA THR A 130 11.89 8.44 14.59
C THR A 130 10.94 7.41 15.19
N TYR A 131 11.38 6.60 16.15
CA TYR A 131 10.48 5.67 16.85
C TYR A 131 9.30 6.39 17.50
N MET A 132 9.56 7.49 18.22
CA MET A 132 8.51 8.25 18.90
C MET A 132 7.47 8.82 17.93
N GLU A 133 7.92 9.50 16.87
CA GLU A 133 7.00 10.07 15.87
C GLU A 133 6.25 9.00 15.07
N TYR A 134 6.89 7.84 14.85
CA TYR A 134 6.26 6.72 14.18
C TYR A 134 5.15 6.11 15.04
N ILE A 135 5.41 5.86 16.33
CA ILE A 135 4.38 5.41 17.27
C ILE A 135 3.19 6.40 17.28
N ASN A 136 3.47 7.71 17.34
CA ASN A 136 2.44 8.74 17.27
C ASN A 136 1.61 8.69 15.98
N ALA A 137 2.23 8.42 14.82
CA ALA A 137 1.54 8.23 13.56
C ALA A 137 0.62 7.00 13.58
N LEU A 138 1.10 5.88 14.12
CA LEU A 138 0.34 4.64 14.24
C LEU A 138 -0.87 4.78 15.18
N TYR A 139 -0.75 5.55 16.27
CA TYR A 139 -1.88 5.91 17.14
C TYR A 139 -3.00 6.62 16.37
N LYS A 140 -2.67 7.54 15.45
CA LYS A 140 -3.67 8.30 14.67
C LYS A 140 -4.46 7.46 13.68
N ILE A 141 -3.93 6.31 13.28
CA ILE A 141 -4.64 5.33 12.45
C ILE A 141 -5.10 4.12 13.26
N ARG A 142 -5.00 4.16 14.59
CA ARG A 142 -5.35 3.05 15.51
C ARG A 142 -4.73 1.70 15.12
N ALA A 143 -3.51 1.71 14.61
CA ALA A 143 -2.78 0.48 14.27
C ALA A 143 -2.15 -0.14 15.53
N VAL A 144 -2.97 -0.48 16.53
CA VAL A 144 -2.50 -0.86 17.88
C VAL A 144 -1.51 -2.03 17.87
N PRO A 145 -1.70 -3.13 17.11
CA PRO A 145 -0.71 -4.20 17.05
C PRO A 145 0.66 -3.75 16.50
N ASP A 146 0.65 -2.79 15.57
CA ASP A 146 1.88 -2.24 15.00
C ASP A 146 2.58 -1.32 16.02
N ILE A 147 1.82 -0.59 16.86
CA ILE A 147 2.35 0.18 17.99
C ILE A 147 3.08 -0.73 18.97
N LEU A 148 2.42 -1.81 19.42
CA LEU A 148 3.01 -2.77 20.37
C LEU A 148 4.30 -3.38 19.82
N THR A 149 4.29 -3.76 18.55
CA THR A 149 5.47 -4.28 17.84
C THR A 149 6.60 -3.26 17.84
N LEU A 150 6.30 -2.01 17.48
CA LEU A 150 7.30 -0.95 17.34
C LEU A 150 7.88 -0.51 18.69
N CYS A 151 7.06 -0.40 19.75
CA CYS A 151 7.55 -0.16 21.11
C CYS A 151 8.48 -1.29 21.58
N LYS A 152 8.13 -2.56 21.32
CA LYS A 152 8.98 -3.71 21.66
C LYS A 152 10.29 -3.71 20.88
N GLU A 153 10.27 -3.34 19.61
CA GLU A 153 11.49 -3.14 18.81
C GLU A 153 12.37 -2.03 19.40
N ALA A 154 11.79 -0.88 19.73
CA ALA A 154 12.52 0.25 20.29
C ALA A 154 13.10 -0.06 21.68
N LEU A 155 12.37 -0.78 22.55
CA LEU A 155 12.85 -1.18 23.90
C LEU A 155 13.98 -2.21 23.86
N LYS A 156 14.17 -2.96 22.77
CA LYS A 156 15.39 -3.77 22.60
C LYS A 156 16.64 -2.90 22.52
N ILE A 157 16.51 -1.70 21.97
CA ILE A 157 17.61 -0.74 21.77
C ILE A 157 17.71 0.23 22.96
N TYR A 158 16.56 0.70 23.45
CA TYR A 158 16.44 1.68 24.54
C TYR A 158 15.70 1.08 25.75
N PRO A 159 16.25 0.04 26.41
CA PRO A 159 15.51 -0.76 27.38
C PRO A 159 15.03 0.03 28.60
N ARG A 160 15.68 1.14 28.96
CA ARG A 160 15.33 1.96 30.14
C ARG A 160 14.57 3.24 29.80
N ASP A 161 14.10 3.38 28.56
CA ASP A 161 13.37 4.57 28.16
C ASP A 161 11.97 4.58 28.79
N PRO A 162 11.65 5.56 29.65
CA PRO A 162 10.35 5.60 30.31
C PRO A 162 9.23 5.94 29.32
N GLU A 163 9.47 6.84 28.37
CA GLU A 163 8.45 7.31 27.43
C GLU A 163 7.96 6.18 26.52
N ILE A 164 8.88 5.34 26.02
CA ILE A 164 8.52 4.18 25.20
C ILE A 164 7.79 3.10 26.02
N ARG A 165 8.12 2.96 27.31
CA ARG A 165 7.41 2.02 28.20
C ARG A 165 5.99 2.48 28.45
N ASP A 166 5.81 3.77 28.76
CA ASP A 166 4.49 4.37 28.96
C ASP A 166 3.62 4.18 27.70
N LEU A 167 4.17 4.46 26.52
CA LEU A 167 3.48 4.23 25.24
C LEU A 167 3.14 2.75 24.97
N LEU A 168 3.97 1.81 25.45
CA LEU A 168 3.67 0.38 25.35
C LEU A 168 2.52 0.00 26.28
N GLU A 169 2.55 0.46 27.52
CA GLU A 169 1.51 0.20 28.52
C GLU A 169 0.15 0.77 28.07
N GLU A 170 0.13 2.03 27.61
CA GLU A 170 -1.06 2.67 27.02
C GLU A 170 -1.60 1.87 25.81
N GLY A 171 -0.71 1.37 24.95
CA GLY A 171 -1.10 0.57 23.80
C GLY A 171 -1.69 -0.78 24.19
N GLU A 172 -1.15 -1.43 25.24
CA GLU A 172 -1.63 -2.72 25.75
C GLU A 172 -2.99 -2.58 26.43
N GLU A 173 -3.21 -1.47 27.15
CA GLU A 173 -4.51 -1.12 27.72
C GLU A 173 -5.53 -0.87 26.61
N ALA A 174 -5.23 0.01 25.65
CA ALA A 174 -6.12 0.31 24.53
C ALA A 174 -6.45 -0.94 23.68
N TYR A 175 -5.48 -1.84 23.50
CA TYR A 175 -5.73 -3.13 22.84
C TYR A 175 -6.71 -3.99 23.65
N SER A 176 -6.50 -4.08 24.96
CA SER A 176 -7.29 -4.92 25.86
C SER A 176 -8.74 -4.46 25.96
N GLU A 177 -8.97 -3.15 26.05
CA GLU A 177 -10.30 -2.54 26.04
C GLU A 177 -11.02 -2.81 24.71
N HIS A 178 -10.39 -2.46 23.59
CA HIS A 178 -10.97 -2.69 22.27
C HIS A 178 -11.23 -4.17 22.01
N ALA A 179 -10.36 -5.04 22.52
CA ALA A 179 -10.51 -6.47 22.45
C ALA A 179 -11.72 -6.99 23.22
N ALA A 180 -12.01 -6.40 24.38
CA ALA A 180 -13.17 -6.77 25.18
C ALA A 180 -14.47 -6.34 24.50
N GLU A 181 -14.50 -5.15 23.91
CA GLU A 181 -15.67 -4.61 23.19
C GLU A 181 -15.96 -5.38 21.90
N ALA A 182 -14.94 -5.73 21.12
CA ALA A 182 -15.11 -6.39 19.83
C ALA A 182 -15.44 -7.89 19.95
N ARG A 183 -15.02 -8.54 21.06
CA ARG A 183 -15.14 -9.99 21.28
C ARG A 183 -16.53 -10.58 21.02
N PRO A 184 -17.64 -9.99 21.52
CA PRO A 184 -18.99 -10.52 21.27
C PRO A 184 -19.39 -10.49 19.79
N SER A 185 -19.10 -9.39 19.10
CA SER A 185 -19.40 -9.23 17.66
C SER A 185 -18.55 -10.16 16.81
N LEU A 186 -17.27 -10.31 17.14
CA LEU A 186 -16.36 -11.20 16.42
C LEU A 186 -16.75 -12.67 16.62
N ALA A 187 -17.10 -13.08 17.84
CA ALA A 187 -17.58 -14.43 18.12
C ALA A 187 -18.84 -14.77 17.32
N ALA A 188 -19.78 -13.83 17.20
CA ALA A 188 -20.98 -14.00 16.38
C ALA A 188 -20.68 -14.15 14.88
N GLN A 189 -19.59 -13.56 14.41
CA GLN A 189 -19.11 -13.65 13.02
C GLN A 189 -18.12 -14.81 12.79
N GLY A 190 -17.82 -15.61 13.83
CA GLY A 190 -16.80 -16.64 13.77
C GLY A 190 -15.39 -16.09 13.55
N MET A 191 -15.16 -14.82 13.91
CA MET A 191 -13.91 -14.12 13.73
C MET A 191 -13.07 -14.08 15.02
N SER A 192 -11.73 -14.09 14.87
CA SER A 192 -10.81 -13.86 15.98
C SER A 192 -10.39 -12.39 16.07
N LEU A 193 -9.91 -11.99 17.24
CA LEU A 193 -9.45 -10.63 17.49
C LEU A 193 -8.32 -10.19 16.56
N ASP A 194 -7.40 -11.12 16.26
CA ASP A 194 -6.29 -10.86 15.34
C ASP A 194 -6.76 -10.59 13.90
N GLN A 195 -7.95 -11.05 13.53
CA GLN A 195 -8.56 -10.75 12.23
C GLN A 195 -9.11 -9.33 12.16
N TYR A 196 -9.39 -8.74 13.32
CA TYR A 196 -10.00 -7.41 13.48
C TYR A 196 -8.97 -6.31 13.78
N ALA A 197 -7.79 -6.68 14.29
CA ALA A 197 -6.76 -5.75 14.77
C ALA A 197 -5.95 -5.10 13.61
N TRP A 198 -6.64 -4.30 12.81
CA TRP A 198 -6.05 -3.44 11.77
C TRP A 198 -6.12 -1.99 12.21
N GLY A 199 -5.11 -1.22 11.79
CA GLY A 199 -5.29 0.22 11.66
C GLY A 199 -6.36 0.54 10.62
N MET A 200 -6.80 1.79 10.61
CA MET A 200 -7.92 2.26 9.81
C MET A 200 -7.55 3.61 9.19
N VAL A 201 -7.69 3.71 7.87
CA VAL A 201 -7.37 4.93 7.12
C VAL A 201 -8.54 5.32 6.24
N ALA A 202 -8.83 6.62 6.15
CA ALA A 202 -9.81 7.13 5.21
C ALA A 202 -9.23 7.16 3.79
N THR A 203 -10.00 6.71 2.80
CA THR A 203 -9.61 6.80 1.39
C THR A 203 -9.80 8.23 0.90
N LYS A 204 -8.71 8.99 0.73
CA LYS A 204 -8.75 10.38 0.23
C LYS A 204 -7.76 10.59 -0.92
N SER A 205 -8.14 11.46 -1.85
CA SER A 205 -7.23 11.89 -2.92
C SER A 205 -6.21 12.85 -2.30
N TYR A 206 -4.93 12.60 -2.55
CA TYR A 206 -3.86 13.45 -2.06
C TYR A 206 -3.82 14.76 -2.87
N PRO A 207 -3.55 15.91 -2.22
CA PRO A 207 -3.66 17.20 -2.89
C PRO A 207 -2.58 17.41 -3.96
N TRP A 208 -1.47 16.68 -3.90
CA TRP A 208 -0.42 16.67 -4.92
C TRP A 208 -0.60 15.56 -5.98
N THR A 209 -1.69 14.79 -5.97
CA THR A 209 -1.98 13.83 -7.05
C THR A 209 -2.10 14.61 -8.36
N PRO A 210 -1.34 14.28 -9.42
CA PRO A 210 -1.44 14.93 -10.72
C PRO A 210 -2.89 15.01 -11.24
N PRO A 211 -3.31 16.10 -11.91
CA PRO A 211 -4.66 16.21 -12.47
C PRO A 211 -5.05 15.04 -13.37
N ALA A 212 -4.12 14.53 -14.18
CA ALA A 212 -4.33 13.39 -15.07
C ALA A 212 -4.70 12.08 -14.33
N LEU A 213 -4.40 12.00 -13.03
CA LEU A 213 -4.73 10.86 -12.17
C LEU A 213 -6.02 11.07 -11.35
N ARG A 214 -6.63 12.26 -11.41
CA ARG A 214 -7.88 12.58 -10.68
C ARG A 214 -9.13 12.33 -11.51
N THR A 215 -8.98 12.36 -12.83
CA THR A 215 -10.08 12.21 -13.79
C THR A 215 -9.69 11.18 -14.82
N ARG A 216 -10.67 10.43 -15.33
CA ARG A 216 -10.46 9.56 -16.48
C ARG A 216 -10.81 10.39 -17.71
N ASP A 217 -9.81 10.70 -18.52
CA ASP A 217 -10.03 11.42 -19.77
C ASP A 217 -10.73 10.52 -20.81
N VAL A 218 -11.14 11.14 -21.90
CA VAL A 218 -11.89 10.46 -22.97
C VAL A 218 -11.02 9.38 -23.61
N GLU A 219 -9.71 9.61 -23.73
CA GLU A 219 -8.75 8.66 -24.26
C GLU A 219 -8.64 7.40 -23.39
N THR A 220 -8.60 7.54 -22.07
CA THR A 220 -8.55 6.41 -21.12
C THR A 220 -9.80 5.55 -21.23
N ILE A 221 -10.98 6.18 -21.32
CA ILE A 221 -12.26 5.46 -21.47
C ILE A 221 -12.38 4.82 -22.85
N ALA A 222 -11.88 5.47 -23.91
CA ALA A 222 -11.83 4.89 -25.24
C ALA A 222 -10.91 3.66 -25.27
N SER A 223 -9.72 3.74 -24.65
CA SER A 223 -8.80 2.61 -24.53
C SER A 223 -9.41 1.44 -23.74
N ALA A 224 -10.12 1.73 -22.64
CA ALA A 224 -10.82 0.70 -21.88
C ALA A 224 -11.95 0.03 -22.68
N ASN A 225 -12.72 0.80 -23.46
CA ASN A 225 -13.74 0.27 -24.36
C ASN A 225 -13.15 -0.59 -25.49
N GLN A 226 -12.01 -0.18 -26.07
CA GLN A 226 -11.34 -0.95 -27.11
C GLN A 226 -10.96 -2.36 -26.62
N ILE A 227 -10.56 -2.48 -25.36
CA ILE A 227 -10.23 -3.78 -24.75
C ILE A 227 -11.49 -4.53 -24.35
N LEU A 228 -12.53 -3.84 -23.88
CA LEU A 228 -13.82 -4.45 -23.63
C LEU A 228 -14.42 -5.08 -24.89
N ASP A 229 -14.25 -4.45 -26.06
CA ASP A 229 -14.72 -4.99 -27.35
C ASP A 229 -14.05 -6.33 -27.70
N SER A 230 -12.87 -6.63 -27.15
CA SER A 230 -12.23 -7.94 -27.33
C SER A 230 -12.81 -9.05 -26.44
N CYS A 231 -13.60 -8.70 -25.41
CA CYS A 231 -14.17 -9.64 -24.44
C CYS A 231 -15.69 -9.53 -24.25
N SER A 232 -16.34 -8.59 -24.92
CA SER A 232 -17.79 -8.39 -24.93
C SER A 232 -18.27 -7.74 -26.23
N ASP A 233 -19.36 -8.25 -26.78
CA ASP A 233 -20.04 -7.69 -27.95
C ASP A 233 -21.22 -6.78 -27.59
N CYS A 234 -21.64 -6.78 -26.32
CA CYS A 234 -22.87 -6.15 -25.86
C CYS A 234 -22.67 -5.15 -24.74
N LEU A 235 -21.44 -4.93 -24.28
CA LEU A 235 -21.13 -3.99 -23.20
C LEU A 235 -20.31 -2.80 -23.69
N GLU A 236 -20.43 -1.70 -22.97
CA GLU A 236 -19.61 -0.50 -23.11
C GLU A 236 -19.48 0.23 -21.76
N ILE A 237 -18.36 0.91 -21.58
CA ILE A 237 -18.10 1.77 -20.42
C ILE A 237 -18.51 3.20 -20.79
N ARG A 238 -19.42 3.78 -20.02
CA ARG A 238 -19.88 5.17 -20.19
C ARG A 238 -19.95 5.90 -18.85
N HIS A 239 -20.07 7.21 -18.90
CA HIS A 239 -20.35 8.01 -17.72
C HIS A 239 -21.70 7.60 -17.10
N SER A 240 -21.71 7.45 -15.78
CA SER A 240 -22.88 7.06 -15.01
C SER A 240 -23.37 8.24 -14.17
N SER A 241 -24.69 8.45 -14.13
CA SER A 241 -25.32 9.35 -13.17
C SER A 241 -25.46 8.71 -11.78
N LEU A 242 -25.26 7.39 -11.65
CA LEU A 242 -25.32 6.68 -10.39
C LEU A 242 -24.01 6.89 -9.62
N GLY A 243 -24.12 7.35 -8.37
CA GLY A 243 -22.98 7.54 -7.46
C GLY A 243 -22.50 8.99 -7.28
N SER A 244 -22.88 9.93 -8.15
CA SER A 244 -22.54 11.34 -7.98
C SER A 244 -23.63 12.06 -7.18
N ARG A 245 -23.70 11.81 -5.85
CA ARG A 245 -24.67 12.49 -4.97
C ARG A 245 -24.55 14.03 -5.00
N ASN A 246 -23.38 14.55 -5.37
CA ASN A 246 -23.08 16.00 -5.43
C ASN A 246 -22.51 16.49 -6.78
N GLY A 247 -22.49 15.66 -7.84
CA GLY A 247 -22.01 16.06 -9.17
C GLY A 247 -20.50 16.30 -9.33
N THR A 248 -19.69 16.18 -8.27
CA THR A 248 -18.27 16.55 -8.27
C THR A 248 -17.31 15.42 -8.68
N THR A 249 -17.77 14.17 -8.70
CA THR A 249 -16.93 13.00 -8.97
C THR A 249 -17.46 12.30 -10.22
N GLN A 250 -16.58 12.08 -11.22
CA GLN A 250 -16.89 11.28 -12.40
C GLN A 250 -17.18 9.84 -11.96
N SER A 251 -18.36 9.34 -12.29
CA SER A 251 -18.74 7.95 -12.10
C SER A 251 -18.84 7.28 -13.47
N PHE A 252 -18.37 6.05 -13.59
CA PHE A 252 -18.46 5.26 -14.81
C PHE A 252 -19.19 3.96 -14.51
N GLY A 253 -19.96 3.48 -15.48
CA GLY A 253 -20.70 2.23 -15.38
C GLY A 253 -20.53 1.38 -16.62
N MET A 254 -20.91 0.12 -16.50
CA MET A 254 -21.02 -0.80 -17.62
C MET A 254 -22.46 -0.77 -18.15
N PHE A 255 -22.63 -0.48 -19.42
CA PHE A 255 -23.93 -0.33 -20.08
C PHE A 255 -24.10 -1.37 -21.17
N ALA A 256 -25.35 -1.82 -21.35
CA ALA A 256 -25.69 -2.71 -22.44
C ALA A 256 -25.89 -1.91 -23.75
N LYS A 257 -25.22 -2.32 -24.82
CA LYS A 257 -25.37 -1.80 -26.19
C LYS A 257 -26.64 -2.32 -26.89
N ARG A 258 -27.20 -3.41 -26.37
CA ARG A 258 -28.37 -4.12 -26.90
C ARG A 258 -29.06 -4.89 -25.79
N ASP A 259 -30.26 -5.39 -26.07
CA ASP A 259 -30.95 -6.31 -25.17
C ASP A 259 -30.11 -7.57 -24.92
N ILE A 260 -30.08 -8.00 -23.65
CA ILE A 260 -29.36 -9.18 -23.17
C ILE A 260 -30.39 -10.24 -22.82
N LYS A 261 -30.25 -11.45 -23.38
CA LYS A 261 -31.15 -12.56 -23.07
C LYS A 261 -30.79 -13.17 -21.71
N LYS A 262 -31.78 -13.75 -21.05
CA LYS A 262 -31.55 -14.54 -19.83
C LYS A 262 -30.50 -15.64 -20.13
N ASN A 263 -29.53 -15.78 -19.22
CA ASN A 263 -28.41 -16.73 -19.29
C ASN A 263 -27.41 -16.50 -20.44
N GLU A 264 -27.44 -15.35 -21.09
CA GLU A 264 -26.45 -14.98 -22.09
C GLU A 264 -25.10 -14.63 -21.43
N LYS A 265 -23.98 -15.15 -21.96
CA LYS A 265 -22.64 -14.76 -21.53
C LYS A 265 -22.30 -13.40 -22.14
N ILE A 266 -22.28 -12.36 -21.31
CA ILE A 266 -22.06 -10.97 -21.75
C ILE A 266 -20.62 -10.49 -21.62
N LEU A 267 -19.77 -11.20 -20.87
CA LEU A 267 -18.38 -10.84 -20.64
C LEU A 267 -17.55 -12.10 -20.45
N ASP A 268 -16.43 -12.19 -21.17
CA ASP A 268 -15.42 -13.24 -21.01
C ASP A 268 -14.03 -12.58 -20.90
N SER A 269 -13.73 -12.03 -19.73
CA SER A 269 -12.58 -11.16 -19.50
C SER A 269 -11.49 -11.87 -18.69
N PRO A 270 -10.49 -12.48 -19.34
CA PRO A 270 -9.34 -13.01 -18.62
C PRO A 270 -8.48 -11.83 -18.12
N SER A 271 -8.11 -11.85 -16.84
CA SER A 271 -7.38 -10.75 -16.20
C SER A 271 -5.93 -11.10 -15.89
N ALA A 272 -5.04 -10.10 -15.98
CA ALA A 272 -3.67 -10.17 -15.52
C ALA A 272 -3.51 -9.82 -14.02
N THR A 273 -4.51 -9.19 -13.40
CA THR A 273 -4.43 -8.71 -12.02
C THR A 273 -4.90 -9.72 -10.98
N GLY A 274 -5.38 -10.88 -11.42
CA GLY A 274 -5.77 -11.96 -10.52
C GLY A 274 -4.60 -12.41 -9.64
N THR A 275 -4.85 -12.46 -8.32
CA THR A 275 -3.86 -12.92 -7.34
C THR A 275 -4.43 -13.96 -6.41
N SER A 276 -3.62 -14.96 -6.09
CA SER A 276 -3.93 -15.99 -5.11
C SER A 276 -2.63 -16.52 -4.53
N ASN A 277 -2.69 -17.05 -3.30
CA ASN A 277 -1.59 -17.80 -2.67
C ASN A 277 -1.50 -19.25 -3.19
N LYS A 278 -2.58 -19.78 -3.78
CA LYS A 278 -2.68 -21.16 -4.27
C LYS A 278 -1.62 -21.59 -5.30
N PRO A 279 -1.13 -20.73 -6.22
CA PRO A 279 -0.11 -21.11 -7.19
C PRO A 279 1.17 -21.67 -6.57
N ALA A 280 1.49 -21.33 -5.32
CA ALA A 280 2.65 -21.85 -4.60
C ALA A 280 2.64 -23.39 -4.44
N THR A 281 1.46 -24.03 -4.49
CA THR A 281 1.36 -25.49 -4.39
C THR A 281 1.72 -26.20 -5.70
N GLY A 282 1.84 -25.46 -6.81
CA GLY A 282 2.06 -26.01 -8.15
C GLY A 282 0.88 -26.81 -8.71
N GLN A 283 -0.29 -26.74 -8.07
CA GLN A 283 -1.54 -27.40 -8.48
C GLN A 283 -2.54 -26.44 -9.14
N TYR A 284 -2.27 -25.14 -9.12
CA TYR A 284 -3.18 -24.11 -9.62
C TYR A 284 -2.48 -23.23 -10.66
N CYS A 285 -3.26 -22.73 -11.62
CA CYS A 285 -2.81 -21.78 -12.63
C CYS A 285 -2.29 -20.50 -11.95
N TYR A 286 -1.11 -20.04 -12.35
CA TYR A 286 -0.48 -18.85 -11.78
C TYR A 286 -1.22 -17.55 -12.11
N ASN A 287 -1.98 -17.52 -13.21
CA ASN A 287 -2.75 -16.34 -13.63
C ASN A 287 -4.18 -16.35 -13.03
N CYS A 288 -4.97 -17.39 -13.29
CA CYS A 288 -6.39 -17.41 -12.92
C CYS A 288 -6.72 -18.21 -11.66
N ALA A 289 -5.72 -18.81 -10.99
CA ALA A 289 -5.88 -19.67 -9.82
C ALA A 289 -6.79 -20.91 -10.02
N PHE A 290 -7.12 -21.27 -11.26
CA PHE A 290 -7.89 -22.47 -11.58
C PHE A 290 -7.06 -23.74 -11.36
N THR A 291 -7.68 -24.82 -10.90
CA THR A 291 -7.00 -26.11 -10.67
C THR A 291 -6.45 -26.69 -11.97
N LEU A 292 -5.17 -27.05 -11.99
CA LEU A 292 -4.50 -27.60 -13.16
C LEU A 292 -4.92 -29.05 -13.39
N LYS A 293 -5.20 -29.40 -14.65
CA LYS A 293 -5.34 -30.78 -15.10
C LYS A 293 -3.96 -31.32 -15.47
N LYS A 294 -3.60 -32.51 -14.97
CA LYS A 294 -2.23 -33.08 -15.10
C LYS A 294 -1.69 -33.10 -16.54
N ASN A 295 -2.57 -33.21 -17.55
CA ASN A 295 -2.18 -33.37 -18.95
C ASN A 295 -2.26 -32.07 -19.79
N GLN A 296 -2.61 -30.94 -19.18
CA GLN A 296 -2.79 -29.65 -19.85
C GLN A 296 -2.17 -28.54 -19.00
N VAL A 297 -0.84 -28.52 -18.97
CA VAL A 297 -0.05 -27.53 -18.24
C VAL A 297 0.90 -26.85 -19.20
N PHE A 298 0.84 -25.53 -19.23
CA PHE A 298 1.74 -24.68 -20.00
C PHE A 298 2.74 -24.02 -19.04
N THR A 299 4.00 -23.90 -19.45
CA THR A 299 5.08 -23.30 -18.64
C THR A 299 6.01 -22.50 -19.53
N PHE A 300 6.74 -21.56 -18.93
CA PHE A 300 7.88 -20.94 -19.58
C PHE A 300 9.12 -21.83 -19.41
N THR A 301 10.00 -21.83 -20.41
CA THR A 301 11.29 -22.54 -20.33
C THR A 301 12.18 -21.98 -19.22
N CYS A 302 12.16 -20.67 -19.02
CA CYS A 302 12.92 -19.98 -17.97
C CYS A 302 12.29 -20.07 -16.56
N CYS A 303 11.01 -20.44 -16.46
CA CYS A 303 10.26 -20.46 -15.20
C CYS A 303 9.32 -21.67 -15.14
N PRO A 304 9.85 -22.91 -15.05
CA PRO A 304 9.05 -24.14 -15.10
C PRO A 304 8.12 -24.33 -13.90
N THR A 305 8.35 -23.58 -12.81
CA THR A 305 7.50 -23.57 -11.61
C THR A 305 6.23 -22.73 -11.80
N MET A 306 6.23 -21.77 -12.73
CA MET A 306 5.05 -21.00 -13.10
C MET A 306 4.20 -21.79 -14.10
N LYS A 307 3.13 -22.40 -13.61
CA LYS A 307 2.25 -23.26 -14.38
C LYS A 307 0.96 -22.55 -14.78
N PHE A 308 0.49 -22.76 -16.00
CA PHE A 308 -0.71 -22.15 -16.56
C PHE A 308 -1.68 -23.21 -17.10
N CYS A 309 -2.99 -22.96 -16.99
CA CYS A 309 -4.03 -23.89 -17.45
C CYS A 309 -4.29 -23.84 -18.96
N SER A 310 -3.85 -22.78 -19.64
CA SER A 310 -4.05 -22.55 -21.06
C SER A 310 -2.95 -21.65 -21.63
N GLU A 311 -2.77 -21.70 -22.94
CA GLU A 311 -1.91 -20.78 -23.69
C GLU A 311 -2.31 -19.31 -23.45
N VAL A 312 -3.61 -19.01 -23.42
CA VAL A 312 -4.14 -17.67 -23.08
C VAL A 312 -3.63 -17.17 -21.72
N CYS A 313 -3.64 -18.02 -20.67
CA CYS A 313 -3.10 -17.61 -19.37
C CYS A 313 -1.58 -17.42 -19.39
N LEU A 314 -0.86 -18.19 -20.20
CA LEU A 314 0.58 -18.04 -20.39
C LEU A 314 0.88 -16.74 -21.15
N GLU A 315 0.14 -16.41 -22.20
CA GLU A 315 0.29 -15.18 -22.97
C GLU A 315 -0.03 -13.94 -22.14
N ILE A 316 -1.09 -13.97 -21.34
CA ILE A 316 -1.41 -12.89 -20.40
C ILE A 316 -0.25 -12.67 -19.44
N ALA A 317 0.29 -13.73 -18.86
CA ALA A 317 1.45 -13.63 -17.99
C ALA A 317 2.66 -13.05 -18.74
N ASN A 318 2.95 -13.55 -19.94
CA ASN A 318 4.07 -13.12 -20.76
C ASN A 318 3.99 -11.63 -21.14
N GLY A 319 2.78 -11.17 -21.48
CA GLY A 319 2.51 -9.80 -21.89
C GLY A 319 2.51 -8.80 -20.73
N ASN A 320 2.14 -9.24 -19.51
CA ASN A 320 1.86 -8.31 -18.41
C ASN A 320 2.86 -8.33 -17.26
N TYR A 321 3.34 -9.48 -16.77
CA TYR A 321 4.12 -9.51 -15.52
C TYR A 321 5.27 -10.52 -15.47
N HIS A 322 5.29 -11.53 -16.33
CA HIS A 322 6.28 -12.61 -16.25
C HIS A 322 7.72 -12.11 -16.35
N LYS A 323 8.02 -11.17 -17.26
CA LYS A 323 9.39 -10.66 -17.46
C LYS A 323 9.91 -9.95 -16.22
N ALA A 324 9.05 -9.23 -15.50
CA ALA A 324 9.42 -8.59 -14.23
C ALA A 324 9.63 -9.60 -13.10
N LEU A 325 8.92 -10.74 -13.12
CA LEU A 325 9.04 -11.80 -12.11
C LEU A 325 10.15 -12.84 -12.41
N CYS A 326 10.53 -12.99 -13.67
CA CYS A 326 11.40 -14.07 -14.14
C CYS A 326 12.75 -14.07 -13.41
N GLY A 327 13.18 -15.25 -12.94
CA GLY A 327 14.47 -15.43 -12.26
C GLY A 327 14.54 -14.91 -10.83
N LYS A 328 13.42 -14.45 -10.25
CA LYS A 328 13.34 -13.96 -8.87
C LYS A 328 12.62 -14.97 -7.97
N ASP A 329 12.99 -14.98 -6.68
CA ASP A 329 12.36 -15.83 -5.68
C ASP A 329 11.34 -15.07 -4.85
N PHE A 330 10.10 -15.55 -4.85
CA PHE A 330 8.99 -15.00 -4.06
C PHE A 330 8.46 -16.00 -3.03
N SER A 331 9.20 -17.08 -2.76
CA SER A 331 8.78 -18.16 -1.86
C SER A 331 8.38 -17.63 -0.49
N GLU A 332 9.13 -16.68 0.06
CA GLU A 332 8.83 -16.02 1.34
C GLU A 332 7.43 -15.35 1.35
N LEU A 333 7.09 -14.58 0.30
CA LEU A 333 5.80 -13.92 0.19
C LEU A 333 4.64 -14.93 0.09
N TYR A 334 4.83 -16.00 -0.70
CA TYR A 334 3.82 -17.05 -0.85
C TYR A 334 3.65 -17.90 0.41
N GLN A 335 4.73 -18.18 1.13
CA GLN A 335 4.70 -18.88 2.42
C GLN A 335 3.94 -18.06 3.46
N ALA A 336 4.26 -16.77 3.59
CA ALA A 336 3.53 -15.87 4.49
C ALA A 336 2.04 -15.81 4.15
N ALA A 337 1.69 -15.70 2.85
CA ALA A 337 0.31 -15.70 2.38
C ALA A 337 -0.42 -17.04 2.58
N SER A 338 0.32 -18.11 2.87
CA SER A 338 -0.20 -19.45 3.15
C SER A 338 -0.14 -19.82 4.63
N SER A 339 0.19 -18.86 5.52
CA SER A 339 0.25 -19.09 6.97
C SER A 339 -1.09 -19.65 7.50
N GLN A 340 -0.99 -20.56 8.47
CA GLN A 340 -2.17 -21.07 9.19
C GLN A 340 -2.78 -19.99 10.11
N THR A 341 -1.98 -18.98 10.48
CA THR A 341 -2.44 -17.81 11.19
C THR A 341 -3.20 -16.89 10.22
N PHE A 342 -4.49 -16.66 10.47
CA PHE A 342 -5.30 -15.85 9.55
C PHE A 342 -4.81 -14.41 9.41
N SER A 343 -4.41 -13.77 10.51
CA SER A 343 -3.97 -12.37 10.49
C SER A 343 -2.71 -12.19 9.64
N GLU A 344 -1.73 -13.08 9.80
CA GLU A 344 -0.52 -13.14 8.98
C GLU A 344 -0.86 -13.42 7.51
N SER A 345 -1.67 -14.44 7.25
CA SER A 345 -2.02 -14.81 5.86
C SER A 345 -2.91 -13.79 5.16
N SER A 346 -3.74 -13.04 5.89
CA SER A 346 -4.54 -11.93 5.32
C SER A 346 -3.62 -10.78 4.91
N LYS A 347 -2.76 -10.30 5.84
CA LYS A 347 -1.75 -9.25 5.56
C LYS A 347 -0.83 -9.64 4.40
N ALA A 348 -0.38 -10.89 4.39
CA ALA A 348 0.53 -11.36 3.35
C ALA A 348 -0.16 -11.61 2.00
N ARG A 349 -1.48 -11.85 1.96
CA ARG A 349 -2.24 -11.91 0.70
C ARG A 349 -2.32 -10.54 0.02
N ASP A 350 -2.43 -9.46 0.78
CA ASP A 350 -2.38 -8.09 0.24
C ASP A 350 -1.03 -7.80 -0.45
N ASN A 351 0.06 -8.36 0.10
CA ASN A 351 1.38 -8.25 -0.52
C ASN A 351 1.47 -8.94 -1.89
N LEU A 352 0.67 -9.99 -2.14
CA LEU A 352 0.59 -10.61 -3.47
C LEU A 352 -0.11 -9.70 -4.48
N VAL A 353 -1.07 -8.88 -4.05
CA VAL A 353 -1.69 -7.84 -4.89
C VAL A 353 -0.64 -6.81 -5.29
N PHE A 354 0.13 -6.30 -4.32
CA PHE A 354 1.25 -5.39 -4.61
C PHE A 354 2.27 -6.02 -5.56
N LEU A 355 2.68 -7.26 -5.31
CA LEU A 355 3.58 -8.00 -6.21
C LEU A 355 3.07 -7.99 -7.65
N ARG A 356 1.79 -8.31 -7.84
CA ARG A 356 1.19 -8.34 -9.18
C ARG A 356 1.17 -6.96 -9.82
N LEU A 357 0.66 -5.95 -9.13
CA LEU A 357 0.52 -4.60 -9.69
C LEU A 357 1.87 -3.93 -9.98
N ILE A 358 2.84 -4.08 -9.07
CA ILE A 358 4.20 -3.56 -9.26
C ILE A 358 4.86 -4.27 -10.45
N ALA A 359 4.78 -5.61 -10.53
CA ALA A 359 5.34 -6.35 -11.66
C ALA A 359 4.73 -5.94 -13.01
N ILE A 360 3.43 -5.66 -13.06
CA ILE A 360 2.76 -5.12 -14.25
C ILE A 360 3.33 -3.75 -14.64
N SER A 361 3.43 -2.82 -13.68
CA SER A 361 4.02 -1.49 -13.95
C SER A 361 5.47 -1.54 -14.43
N LEU A 362 6.30 -2.38 -13.80
CA LEU A 362 7.70 -2.54 -14.18
C LEU A 362 7.84 -3.12 -15.58
N GLN A 363 7.08 -4.15 -15.91
CA GLN A 363 7.14 -4.76 -17.22
C GLN A 363 6.62 -3.82 -18.32
N ALA A 364 5.60 -3.02 -18.02
CA ALA A 364 5.09 -2.01 -18.94
C ALA A 364 6.04 -0.83 -19.14
N GLY A 365 6.96 -0.58 -18.19
CA GLY A 365 7.88 0.55 -18.22
C GLY A 365 7.17 1.91 -18.11
N THR A 366 6.02 1.95 -17.43
CA THR A 366 5.20 3.17 -17.25
C THR A 366 5.06 3.51 -15.77
N PRO A 367 4.80 4.78 -15.41
CA PRO A 367 4.56 5.16 -14.02
C PRO A 367 3.42 4.32 -13.41
N PRO A 368 3.52 3.82 -12.16
CA PRO A 368 2.62 2.78 -11.65
C PRO A 368 1.13 3.13 -11.68
N LEU A 369 0.78 4.37 -11.38
CA LEU A 369 -0.62 4.84 -11.41
C LEU A 369 -1.16 5.08 -12.83
N MET A 370 -0.27 5.17 -13.82
CA MET A 370 -0.60 5.33 -15.24
C MET A 370 -0.59 4.00 -16.00
N THR A 371 -0.12 2.90 -15.38
CA THR A 371 -0.06 1.58 -16.02
C THR A 371 -1.45 0.94 -16.10
N PRO A 372 -1.93 0.51 -17.26
CA PRO A 372 -3.10 -0.37 -17.33
C PRO A 372 -2.87 -1.74 -16.68
N PRO A 373 -3.85 -2.30 -15.94
CA PRO A 373 -5.20 -1.78 -15.74
C PRO A 373 -5.35 -0.82 -14.55
N ILE A 374 -4.28 -0.53 -13.80
CA ILE A 374 -4.32 0.36 -12.61
C ILE A 374 -4.92 1.73 -12.99
N ALA A 375 -4.52 2.28 -14.13
CA ALA A 375 -5.03 3.56 -14.64
C ALA A 375 -6.53 3.55 -15.05
N TRP A 376 -7.09 2.39 -15.40
CA TRP A 376 -8.52 2.29 -15.72
C TRP A 376 -9.37 2.30 -14.44
N LEU A 377 -8.80 1.81 -13.36
CA LEU A 377 -9.43 1.79 -12.05
C LEU A 377 -9.33 3.17 -11.39
N GLY A 378 -10.07 3.37 -10.30
CA GLY A 378 -10.14 4.66 -9.64
C GLY A 378 -10.64 4.45 -8.22
N ALA A 379 -9.99 5.09 -7.26
CA ALA A 379 -10.36 4.91 -5.87
C ALA A 379 -11.69 5.60 -5.54
N ASN A 380 -12.49 4.99 -4.68
CA ASN A 380 -13.67 5.64 -4.12
C ASN A 380 -13.27 6.60 -3.01
N TYR A 381 -12.82 7.81 -3.37
CA TYR A 381 -12.40 8.84 -2.42
C TYR A 381 -13.54 9.44 -1.58
N GLU A 382 -14.78 9.15 -1.97
CA GLU A 382 -15.99 9.57 -1.27
C GLU A 382 -16.54 8.46 -0.36
N ALA A 383 -15.83 7.34 -0.24
CA ALA A 383 -16.15 6.28 0.70
C ALA A 383 -16.26 6.85 2.13
N GLN A 384 -17.36 6.51 2.79
CA GLN A 384 -17.65 6.89 4.18
C GLN A 384 -17.12 5.87 5.19
N SER A 385 -16.55 4.76 4.73
CA SER A 385 -15.96 3.73 5.58
C SER A 385 -14.42 3.79 5.49
N PRO A 386 -13.71 3.62 6.61
CA PRO A 386 -12.26 3.46 6.55
C PRO A 386 -11.93 2.13 5.89
N ILE A 387 -10.71 2.02 5.40
CA ILE A 387 -10.15 0.74 4.96
C ILE A 387 -9.15 0.22 6.00
N PRO A 388 -9.02 -1.11 6.13
CA PRO A 388 -7.97 -1.71 6.93
C PRO A 388 -6.58 -1.28 6.47
N TRP A 389 -5.69 -1.07 7.44
CA TRP A 389 -4.31 -0.67 7.26
C TRP A 389 -3.41 -1.42 8.25
N SER A 390 -2.23 -1.84 7.85
CA SER A 390 -1.19 -2.29 8.78
C SER A 390 0.21 -1.95 8.27
N ARG A 391 1.16 -1.80 9.19
CA ARG A 391 2.58 -1.64 8.85
C ARG A 391 3.06 -2.76 7.92
N GLY A 392 2.66 -4.00 8.22
CA GLY A 392 3.01 -5.19 7.45
C GLY A 392 2.50 -5.18 6.00
N ALA A 393 1.23 -4.87 5.78
CA ALA A 393 0.60 -4.93 4.46
C ALA A 393 0.83 -3.66 3.61
N ASN A 394 0.84 -2.48 4.25
CA ASN A 394 0.84 -1.20 3.53
C ASN A 394 2.21 -0.55 3.40
N ILE A 395 3.19 -0.96 4.21
CA ILE A 395 4.56 -0.44 4.15
C ILE A 395 5.55 -1.57 3.90
N ILE A 396 5.73 -2.50 4.85
CA ILE A 396 6.80 -3.51 4.78
C ILE A 396 6.66 -4.40 3.55
N GLY A 397 5.46 -4.93 3.30
CA GLY A 397 5.15 -5.80 2.17
C GLY A 397 5.49 -5.22 0.79
N PRO A 398 4.97 -4.04 0.43
CA PRO A 398 5.30 -3.42 -0.85
C PRO A 398 6.78 -3.00 -0.94
N LEU A 399 7.41 -2.52 0.15
CA LEU A 399 8.85 -2.23 0.13
C LEU A 399 9.70 -3.50 -0.10
N ARG A 400 9.35 -4.61 0.57
CA ARG A 400 9.99 -5.90 0.36
C ARG A 400 9.81 -6.40 -1.07
N THR A 401 8.62 -6.21 -1.63
CA THR A 401 8.31 -6.54 -3.02
C THR A 401 9.21 -5.78 -4.00
N LEU A 402 9.38 -4.47 -3.80
CA LEU A 402 10.29 -3.64 -4.59
C LEU A 402 11.74 -4.16 -4.53
N GLN A 403 12.22 -4.51 -3.34
CA GLN A 403 13.57 -5.07 -3.16
C GLN A 403 13.76 -6.37 -3.96
N ILE A 404 12.83 -7.33 -3.86
CA ILE A 404 12.90 -8.59 -4.64
C ILE A 404 12.86 -8.28 -6.14
N LEU A 405 12.07 -7.29 -6.55
CA LEU A 405 11.99 -6.83 -7.93
C LEU A 405 13.21 -6.02 -8.39
N GLY A 406 14.18 -5.74 -7.50
CA GLY A 406 15.39 -5.01 -7.82
C GLY A 406 15.15 -3.50 -8.02
N VAL A 407 14.04 -2.99 -7.49
CA VAL A 407 13.69 -1.57 -7.51
C VAL A 407 14.13 -0.94 -6.20
N SER A 408 14.75 0.23 -6.29
CA SER A 408 15.08 1.00 -5.10
C SER A 408 13.81 1.34 -4.32
N ILE A 409 13.76 0.99 -3.04
CA ILE A 409 12.67 1.37 -2.12
C ILE A 409 12.57 2.89 -1.92
N PHE A 410 13.56 3.64 -2.40
CA PHE A 410 13.62 5.09 -2.37
C PHE A 410 13.23 5.75 -3.69
N ALA A 411 12.85 4.97 -4.72
CA ALA A 411 12.40 5.47 -6.00
C ALA A 411 11.12 6.32 -5.87
N GLU A 412 11.07 7.45 -6.59
CA GLU A 412 9.94 8.38 -6.56
C GLU A 412 8.66 7.78 -7.13
N ASP A 413 8.79 6.98 -8.20
CA ASP A 413 7.67 6.29 -8.85
C ASP A 413 6.92 5.33 -7.92
N TYR A 414 7.58 4.87 -6.85
CA TYR A 414 7.03 3.99 -5.83
C TYR A 414 7.10 4.61 -4.42
N ASP A 415 6.93 5.94 -4.34
CA ASP A 415 6.74 6.61 -3.05
C ASP A 415 5.50 6.04 -2.31
N ILE A 416 5.45 6.19 -0.99
CA ILE A 416 4.40 5.59 -0.14
C ILE A 416 3.02 6.06 -0.56
N TRP A 417 2.86 7.33 -0.96
CA TRP A 417 1.57 7.82 -1.45
C TRP A 417 1.14 7.15 -2.76
N VAL A 418 2.10 6.75 -3.62
CA VAL A 418 1.82 6.02 -4.85
C VAL A 418 1.33 4.62 -4.51
N LEU A 419 2.09 3.90 -3.67
CA LEU A 419 1.73 2.55 -3.22
C LEU A 419 0.37 2.54 -2.50
N GLN A 420 0.12 3.51 -1.64
CA GLN A 420 -1.15 3.65 -0.94
C GLN A 420 -2.31 3.96 -1.91
N THR A 421 -2.06 4.78 -2.94
CA THR A 421 -3.05 5.04 -4.00
C THR A 421 -3.33 3.79 -4.84
N MET A 422 -2.30 3.03 -5.22
CA MET A 422 -2.45 1.73 -5.90
C MET A 422 -3.32 0.78 -5.08
N TRP A 423 -3.13 0.75 -3.75
CA TRP A 423 -3.93 -0.05 -2.84
C TRP A 423 -5.39 0.38 -2.78
N TYR A 424 -5.66 1.69 -2.66
CA TYR A 424 -7.01 2.24 -2.68
C TYR A 424 -7.78 1.86 -3.95
N VAL A 425 -7.07 1.90 -5.08
CA VAL A 425 -7.60 1.54 -6.39
C VAL A 425 -7.91 0.03 -6.45
N ALA A 426 -7.02 -0.82 -5.93
CA ALA A 426 -7.22 -2.26 -5.90
C ALA A 426 -8.39 -2.68 -4.98
N LEU A 427 -8.48 -2.11 -3.77
CA LEU A 427 -9.53 -2.45 -2.80
C LEU A 427 -10.94 -2.05 -3.23
N HIS A 428 -11.08 -0.92 -3.94
CA HIS A 428 -12.39 -0.52 -4.45
C HIS A 428 -13.03 -1.62 -5.31
N THR A 429 -12.21 -2.37 -6.06
CA THR A 429 -12.67 -3.46 -6.92
C THR A 429 -12.94 -4.78 -6.19
N SER A 430 -12.44 -4.96 -4.97
CA SER A 430 -12.62 -6.20 -4.20
C SER A 430 -13.81 -6.16 -3.25
N GLN A 431 -14.18 -4.99 -2.72
CA GLN A 431 -15.25 -4.84 -1.72
C GLN A 431 -16.67 -4.92 -2.29
N GLU A 432 -16.88 -4.69 -3.59
CA GLU A 432 -18.22 -4.81 -4.21
C GLU A 432 -18.77 -6.25 -4.21
N ASN A 433 -17.94 -7.26 -3.94
CA ASN A 433 -18.36 -8.67 -3.89
C ASN A 433 -18.80 -9.16 -2.49
N ALA A 434 -18.66 -8.36 -1.43
CA ALA A 434 -19.01 -8.78 -0.06
C ALA A 434 -20.48 -8.48 0.33
N ASP A 435 -21.14 -7.55 -0.36
CA ASP A 435 -22.53 -7.16 -0.07
C ASP A 435 -23.60 -7.98 -0.80
N VAL A 436 -23.20 -8.95 -1.65
CA VAL A 436 -24.13 -9.97 -2.15
C VAL A 436 -24.36 -10.99 -1.03
N LYS A 437 -25.22 -10.61 -0.07
CA LYS A 437 -25.88 -11.57 0.81
C LYS A 437 -26.42 -12.69 -0.07
N SER A 438 -26.01 -13.91 0.24
CA SER A 438 -26.65 -15.12 -0.27
C SER A 438 -28.12 -15.06 0.10
N GLU A 439 -28.94 -14.58 -0.85
CA GLU A 439 -30.34 -14.96 -0.90
C GLU A 439 -30.33 -16.48 -1.00
N LYS A 440 -30.65 -17.13 0.12
CA LYS A 440 -30.93 -18.54 0.18
C LYS A 440 -32.02 -18.80 -0.84
N GLU A 441 -31.66 -19.40 -1.98
CA GLU A 441 -32.61 -20.02 -2.88
C GLU A 441 -33.35 -21.12 -2.10
N SER A 442 -34.50 -20.76 -1.53
CA SER A 442 -35.49 -21.74 -1.10
C SER A 442 -36.04 -22.39 -2.36
N CYS A 443 -35.48 -23.54 -2.72
CA CYS A 443 -36.05 -24.44 -3.71
C CYS A 443 -37.50 -24.79 -3.28
N PRO A 444 -38.54 -24.45 -4.06
CA PRO A 444 -39.89 -24.86 -3.74
C PRO A 444 -40.00 -26.37 -3.96
N LYS A 445 -40.35 -27.10 -2.89
CA LYS A 445 -40.73 -28.52 -2.97
C LYS A 445 -41.89 -28.64 -3.96
N GLN A 446 -41.66 -29.38 -5.04
CA GLN A 446 -42.72 -29.85 -5.92
C GLN A 446 -43.64 -30.78 -5.13
N LEU A 447 -44.95 -30.52 -5.25
CA LEU A 447 -46.02 -31.48 -4.98
C LEU A 447 -46.14 -32.45 -6.15
#